data_AF-A0A5C3P6U9-F1
#
_entry.id   AF-A0A5C3P6U9-F1
#
_cell.length_a   1.000
_cell.length_b   1.000
_cell.length_c   1.000
_cell.angle_alpha   90.00
_cell.angle_beta   90.00
_cell.angle_gamma   90.00
#
_symmetry.space_group_name_H-M   'P 1'
#
loop_
_entity.id
_entity.type
_entity.pdbx_description
1 polymer ?
#
loop_
_entity_poly.entity_id
_entity_poly.type
_entity_poly.pdbx_seq_one_letter_code
_entity_poly.pdbx_strand_id
1 'polypeptide(L)'
;MDPCHCSHTRPIDNPAPLPAGYRTGLGDVYMINESICIPFYDIFRQSPNLERTQYIQSSHSLLSVCSRQTATRHVDGRPCILMDYHEESYVRKIARKVCLVTTYSGHQMSTLPKICKEFSIPVSPSDAITAENEDHVHSSPRWSRENAWIIAWVFVTRRPLIRRMQAKREAGRPSENVFFSESTAEYLDAACMKLRTEWMAKCRKDPSLAGRYAKEFHDHRKVFAAAGASNYSLATQATCRTMRHSAYKPTRQNRTGH
;
A
#
# COMPACT_ATOMS: atom_id res chain seq x y z
N MET A 1 13.08 -20.13 -16.84
CA MET A 1 12.94 -18.72 -16.40
C MET A 1 14.33 -18.17 -16.38
N ASP A 2 14.60 -17.12 -17.16
CA ASP A 2 15.92 -16.50 -17.16
C ASP A 2 16.24 -15.96 -15.77
N PRO A 3 17.44 -16.22 -15.24
CA PRO A 3 17.85 -15.66 -13.96
C PRO A 3 17.98 -14.15 -14.12
N CYS A 4 17.16 -13.41 -13.38
CA CYS A 4 17.37 -11.97 -13.20
C CYS A 4 18.77 -11.79 -12.58
N HIS A 5 19.65 -11.06 -13.25
CA HIS A 5 21.04 -10.82 -12.83
C HIS A 5 21.18 -9.69 -11.80
N CYS A 6 20.10 -9.33 -11.08
CA CYS A 6 20.14 -8.25 -10.10
C CYS A 6 21.05 -8.59 -8.91
N SER A 7 21.87 -7.63 -8.51
CA SER A 7 22.88 -7.77 -7.45
C SER A 7 22.30 -7.89 -6.04
N HIS A 8 21.02 -7.58 -5.85
CA HIS A 8 20.49 -7.29 -4.51
C HIS A 8 19.71 -8.43 -3.85
N THR A 9 19.29 -9.48 -4.55
CA THR A 9 18.48 -10.53 -3.92
C THR A 9 18.51 -11.84 -4.72
N ARG A 10 19.28 -12.83 -4.29
CA ARG A 10 19.10 -14.20 -4.80
C ARG A 10 17.82 -14.77 -4.17
N PRO A 11 16.90 -15.40 -4.94
CA PRO A 11 15.67 -16.02 -4.42
C PRO A 11 15.85 -17.19 -3.42
N ILE A 12 17.07 -17.42 -2.93
CA ILE A 12 17.48 -18.61 -2.15
C ILE A 12 17.57 -18.31 -0.65
N ASP A 13 17.45 -17.04 -0.24
CA ASP A 13 17.50 -16.68 1.16
C ASP A 13 16.19 -17.13 1.85
N ASN A 14 16.24 -18.29 2.49
CA ASN A 14 15.22 -18.75 3.41
C ASN A 14 15.02 -17.70 4.51
N PRO A 15 13.79 -17.59 5.08
CA PRO A 15 13.59 -16.69 6.19
C PRO A 15 14.51 -17.13 7.34
N ALA A 16 15.27 -16.20 7.91
CA ALA A 16 16.11 -16.49 9.06
C ALA A 16 15.23 -17.09 10.18
N PRO A 17 15.74 -18.07 10.95
CA PRO A 17 15.03 -18.57 12.12
C PRO A 17 14.64 -17.39 13.01
N LEU A 18 13.37 -17.34 13.43
CA LEU A 18 12.93 -16.30 14.35
C LEU A 18 13.72 -16.40 15.65
N PRO A 19 14.22 -15.26 16.20
CA PRO A 19 14.79 -15.26 17.54
C PRO A 19 13.77 -15.77 18.57
N ALA A 20 14.26 -16.39 19.65
CA ALA A 20 13.38 -16.94 20.69
C ALA A 20 12.45 -15.85 21.27
N GLY A 21 11.15 -16.13 21.35
CA GLY A 21 10.13 -15.19 21.87
C GLY A 21 9.48 -14.27 20.83
N TYR A 22 9.92 -14.32 19.56
CA TYR A 22 9.35 -13.49 18.48
C TYR A 22 8.34 -14.29 17.64
N ARG A 23 7.18 -13.68 17.37
CA ARG A 23 6.15 -14.24 16.47
C ARG A 23 6.18 -13.67 15.07
N THR A 24 6.83 -12.53 14.88
CA THR A 24 6.92 -11.85 13.58
C THR A 24 8.35 -11.39 13.35
N GLY A 25 8.88 -11.74 12.20
CA GLY A 25 10.26 -11.44 11.81
C GLY A 25 10.35 -10.18 10.96
N LEU A 26 11.56 -9.62 10.93
CA LEU A 26 11.98 -8.67 9.91
C LEU A 26 11.71 -9.25 8.51
N GLY A 27 11.14 -8.45 7.61
CA GLY A 27 10.82 -8.86 6.24
C GLY A 27 9.50 -9.63 6.08
N ASP A 28 8.83 -10.04 7.17
CA ASP A 28 7.50 -10.65 7.10
C ASP A 28 6.49 -9.69 6.44
N VAL A 29 5.64 -10.21 5.55
CA VAL A 29 4.60 -9.42 4.90
C VAL A 29 3.24 -9.70 5.53
N TYR A 30 2.57 -8.63 5.98
CA TYR A 30 1.25 -8.67 6.60
C TYR A 30 0.26 -7.78 5.87
N MET A 31 -1.02 -8.13 5.97
CA MET A 31 -2.12 -7.25 5.55
C MET A 31 -2.45 -6.27 6.67
N ILE A 32 -2.60 -4.98 6.34
CA ILE A 32 -2.91 -3.90 7.28
C ILE A 32 -3.94 -2.92 6.72
N ASN A 33 -4.73 -2.30 7.60
CA ASN A 33 -5.74 -1.31 7.24
C ASN A 33 -5.21 0.13 7.14
N GLU A 34 -4.01 0.32 6.59
CA GLU A 34 -3.39 1.63 6.41
C GLU A 34 -3.63 2.26 5.03
N SER A 35 -3.62 3.60 4.99
CA SER A 35 -3.62 4.35 3.74
C SER A 35 -2.21 4.51 3.20
N ILE A 36 -2.03 4.39 1.88
CA ILE A 36 -0.78 4.73 1.19
C ILE A 36 -0.40 6.20 1.35
N CYS A 37 -1.34 7.06 1.76
CA CYS A 37 -1.09 8.49 1.92
C CYS A 37 -0.29 8.82 3.19
N ILE A 38 -0.27 7.92 4.18
CA ILE A 38 0.42 8.13 5.45
C ILE A 38 1.91 8.43 5.27
N PRO A 39 2.71 7.58 4.59
CA PRO A 39 4.13 7.86 4.41
C PRO A 39 4.36 9.20 3.71
N PHE A 40 3.56 9.56 2.70
CA PHE A 40 3.72 10.85 2.02
C PHE A 40 3.40 12.05 2.92
N TYR A 41 2.35 11.99 3.74
CA TYR A 41 2.10 13.05 4.71
C TYR A 41 3.17 13.15 5.77
N ASP A 42 3.75 12.02 6.16
CA ASP A 42 4.84 11.99 7.10
C ASP A 42 6.12 12.59 6.50
N ILE A 43 6.45 12.27 5.24
CA ILE A 43 7.54 12.90 4.47
C ILE A 43 7.37 14.42 4.46
N PHE A 44 6.20 14.93 4.06
CA PHE A 44 5.95 16.37 4.00
C PHE A 44 6.09 17.01 5.37
N ARG A 45 5.47 16.45 6.42
CA ARG A 45 5.57 17.01 7.79
C ARG A 45 6.99 17.08 8.32
N GLN A 46 7.86 16.18 7.88
CA GLN A 46 9.27 16.12 8.28
C GLN A 46 10.19 16.93 7.35
N SER A 47 9.66 17.50 6.27
CA SER A 47 10.44 18.28 5.30
C SER A 47 10.82 19.66 5.87
N PRO A 48 12.08 20.11 5.74
CA PRO A 48 12.49 21.43 6.19
C PRO A 48 11.84 22.52 5.32
N ASN A 49 11.62 23.69 5.90
CA ASN A 49 11.11 24.88 5.22
C ASN A 49 9.74 24.71 4.53
N LEU A 50 8.97 23.67 4.87
CA LEU A 50 7.62 23.52 4.34
C LEU A 50 6.74 24.68 4.81
N GLU A 51 6.00 25.29 3.88
CA GLU A 51 5.11 26.39 4.19
C GLU A 51 4.09 25.97 5.26
N ARG A 52 3.77 26.89 6.19
CA ARG A 52 2.88 26.64 7.32
C ARG A 52 1.52 26.09 6.87
N THR A 53 0.96 26.61 5.78
CA THR A 53 -0.32 26.17 5.21
C THR A 53 -0.28 24.71 4.77
N GLN A 54 0.78 24.30 4.06
CA GLN A 54 0.99 22.93 3.59
C GLN A 54 1.31 21.97 4.75
N TYR A 55 2.05 22.43 5.75
CA TYR A 55 2.30 21.68 6.98
C TYR A 55 1.00 21.38 7.73
N ILE A 56 0.15 22.40 7.92
CA ILE A 56 -1.16 22.24 8.55
C ILE A 56 -2.03 21.28 7.72
N GLN A 57 -2.07 21.45 6.40
CA GLN A 57 -2.85 20.58 5.51
C GLN A 57 -2.39 19.12 5.58
N SER A 58 -1.08 18.87 5.56
CA SER A 58 -0.49 17.52 5.65
C SER A 58 -0.74 16.90 7.02
N SER A 59 -0.60 17.68 8.09
CA SER A 59 -0.86 17.24 9.46
C SER A 59 -2.33 16.89 9.67
N HIS A 60 -3.25 17.75 9.24
CA HIS A 60 -4.68 17.48 9.33
C HIS A 60 -5.08 16.26 8.49
N SER A 61 -4.51 16.11 7.29
CA SER A 61 -4.76 14.95 6.43
C SER A 61 -4.25 13.66 7.05
N LEU A 62 -3.06 13.68 7.67
CA LEU A 62 -2.51 12.54 8.39
C LEU A 62 -3.41 12.15 9.57
N LEU A 63 -3.77 13.11 10.43
CA LEU A 63 -4.68 12.87 11.56
C LEU A 63 -6.03 12.30 11.12
N SER A 64 -6.61 12.87 10.05
CA SER A 64 -7.87 12.41 9.46
C SER A 64 -7.79 10.97 8.92
N VAL A 65 -6.62 10.56 8.43
CA VAL A 65 -6.41 9.19 7.95
C VAL A 65 -6.18 8.24 9.13
N CYS A 66 -5.35 8.63 10.10
CA CYS A 66 -5.05 7.84 11.30
C CYS A 66 -6.29 7.62 12.18
N SER A 67 -7.24 8.56 12.22
CA SER A 67 -8.46 8.44 13.02
C SER A 67 -9.49 7.46 12.44
N ARG A 68 -9.37 7.07 11.17
CA ARG A 68 -10.31 6.13 10.54
C ARG A 68 -10.04 4.71 11.02
N GLN A 69 -11.08 3.99 11.40
CA GLN A 69 -10.99 2.56 11.74
C GLN A 69 -10.46 1.74 10.55
N THR A 70 -10.89 2.07 9.33
CA THR A 70 -10.38 1.51 8.06
C THR A 70 -9.88 2.64 7.15
N ALA A 71 -8.56 2.76 6.99
CA ALA A 71 -7.96 3.81 6.15
C ALA A 71 -7.62 3.33 4.72
N THR A 72 -7.91 2.07 4.42
CA THR A 72 -7.77 1.47 3.09
C THR A 72 -9.14 1.15 2.52
N ARG A 73 -9.26 1.22 1.18
CA ARG A 73 -10.45 0.76 0.45
C ARG A 73 -10.40 -0.74 0.14
N HIS A 74 -9.28 -1.41 0.41
CA HIS A 74 -9.15 -2.84 0.21
C HIS A 74 -9.79 -3.60 1.37
N VAL A 75 -10.80 -4.41 1.07
CA VAL A 75 -11.52 -5.22 2.07
C VAL A 75 -10.56 -6.11 2.85
N ASP A 76 -9.56 -6.67 2.17
CA ASP A 76 -8.56 -7.56 2.78
C ASP A 76 -7.35 -6.83 3.38
N GLY A 77 -7.36 -5.51 3.43
CA GLY A 77 -6.20 -4.69 3.79
C GLY A 77 -5.21 -4.50 2.63
N ARG A 78 -4.09 -3.86 2.94
CA ARG A 78 -2.96 -3.66 2.03
C ARG A 78 -1.71 -4.37 2.57
N PRO A 79 -0.81 -4.89 1.72
CA PRO A 79 0.42 -5.47 2.21
C PRO A 79 1.33 -4.42 2.84
N CYS A 80 1.99 -4.79 3.93
CA CYS A 80 3.03 -4.06 4.61
C CYS A 80 4.16 -5.01 4.97
N ILE A 81 5.39 -4.52 4.93
CA ILE A 81 6.62 -5.24 5.27
C ILE A 81 7.00 -4.80 6.67
N LEU A 82 7.24 -5.76 7.58
CA LEU A 82 7.78 -5.46 8.89
C LEU A 82 9.26 -5.09 8.77
N MET A 83 9.64 -3.94 9.34
CA MET A 83 11.00 -3.40 9.29
C MET A 83 11.73 -3.54 10.63
N ASP A 84 11.21 -4.39 11.53
CA ASP A 84 11.79 -4.66 12.85
C ASP A 84 11.25 -6.00 13.36
N TYR A 85 11.95 -6.59 14.33
CA TYR A 85 11.46 -7.76 15.06
C TYR A 85 10.46 -7.30 16.13
N HIS A 86 9.37 -8.06 16.30
CA HIS A 86 8.39 -7.75 17.35
C HIS A 86 8.12 -8.94 18.26
N GLU A 87 8.33 -8.71 19.56
CA GLU A 87 8.01 -9.65 20.61
C GLU A 87 6.51 -9.90 20.69
N GLU A 88 6.15 -11.07 21.22
CA GLU A 88 4.79 -11.40 21.55
C GLU A 88 4.31 -10.55 22.75
N SER A 89 3.67 -9.42 22.48
CA SER A 89 2.96 -8.67 23.53
C SER A 89 1.45 -8.92 23.45
N TYR A 90 0.88 -9.36 24.57
CA TYR A 90 -0.57 -9.49 24.78
C TYR A 90 -1.31 -8.14 24.77
N VAL A 91 -0.58 -7.01 24.70
CA VAL A 91 -1.16 -5.67 24.65
C VAL A 91 -1.56 -5.32 23.21
N ARG A 92 -2.86 -5.10 22.99
CA ARG A 92 -3.51 -4.94 21.67
C ARG A 92 -3.02 -3.78 20.77
N LYS A 93 -2.02 -3.00 21.17
CA LYS A 93 -1.55 -1.80 20.42
C LYS A 93 -0.03 -1.65 20.41
N ILE A 94 0.67 -2.70 19.98
CA ILE A 94 2.12 -2.62 19.73
C ILE A 94 2.38 -1.67 18.55
N ALA A 95 3.25 -0.70 18.76
CA ALA A 95 3.77 0.17 17.70
C ALA A 95 4.76 -0.62 16.84
N ARG A 96 4.57 -0.63 15.53
CA ARG A 96 5.37 -1.42 14.57
C ARG A 96 5.95 -0.53 13.49
N LYS A 97 7.21 -0.76 13.13
CA LYS A 97 7.86 -0.11 12.00
C LYS A 97 7.55 -0.87 10.73
N VAL A 98 6.98 -0.20 9.73
CA VAL A 98 6.57 -0.84 8.48
C VAL A 98 6.89 0.01 7.27
N CYS A 99 7.08 -0.65 6.14
CA CYS A 99 6.94 -0.07 4.80
C CYS A 99 5.63 -0.58 4.17
N LEU A 100 4.95 0.27 3.40
CA LEU A 100 3.71 -0.13 2.70
C LEU A 100 4.00 -0.55 1.27
N VAL A 101 3.29 -1.58 0.81
CA VAL A 101 3.31 -2.01 -0.60
C VAL A 101 2.03 -1.58 -1.30
N THR A 102 2.14 -1.07 -2.52
CA THR A 102 1.01 -0.55 -3.29
C THR A 102 1.15 -0.89 -4.77
N THR A 103 0.02 -0.92 -5.48
CA THR A 103 -0.01 -0.96 -6.95
C THR A 103 -0.47 0.38 -7.53
N TYR A 104 -0.66 1.40 -6.68
CA TYR A 104 -1.28 2.68 -7.01
C TYR A 104 -2.58 2.53 -7.82
N SER A 105 -3.37 1.49 -7.53
CA SER A 105 -4.59 1.16 -8.28
C SER A 105 -4.35 0.92 -9.78
N GLY A 106 -3.18 0.40 -10.16
CA GLY A 106 -2.81 0.07 -11.53
C GLY A 106 -2.32 1.25 -12.38
N HIS A 107 -2.11 2.43 -11.79
CA HIS A 107 -1.61 3.58 -12.53
C HIS A 107 -0.14 3.39 -12.91
N GLN A 108 0.19 3.79 -14.15
CA GLN A 108 1.58 3.85 -14.59
C GLN A 108 2.35 4.86 -13.75
N MET A 109 3.57 4.48 -13.34
CA MET A 109 4.42 5.31 -12.50
C MET A 109 4.64 6.71 -13.09
N SER A 110 4.74 6.83 -14.42
CA SER A 110 4.90 8.09 -15.16
C SER A 110 3.77 9.11 -14.91
N THR A 111 2.56 8.65 -14.59
CA THR A 111 1.38 9.50 -14.35
C THR A 111 1.20 9.93 -12.90
N LEU A 112 1.94 9.31 -11.98
CA LEU A 112 1.84 9.58 -10.55
C LEU A 112 2.56 10.87 -10.15
N PRO A 113 2.22 11.45 -8.98
CA PRO A 113 2.91 12.60 -8.44
C PRO A 113 4.41 12.33 -8.26
N LYS A 114 5.23 13.36 -8.41
CA LYS A 114 6.70 13.24 -8.26
C LYS A 114 7.12 12.59 -6.95
N ILE A 115 6.44 12.87 -5.85
CA ILE A 115 6.74 12.25 -4.55
C ILE A 115 6.55 10.73 -4.56
N CYS A 116 5.55 10.22 -5.30
CA CYS A 116 5.33 8.79 -5.42
C CYS A 116 6.47 8.15 -6.21
N LYS A 117 6.91 8.79 -7.29
CA LYS A 117 8.04 8.32 -8.12
C LYS A 117 9.34 8.27 -7.33
N GLU A 118 9.60 9.31 -6.55
CA GLU A 118 10.86 9.45 -5.81
C GLU A 118 11.01 8.46 -4.65
N PHE A 119 9.90 8.05 -4.04
CA PHE A 119 9.91 7.15 -2.86
C PHE A 119 9.34 5.76 -3.17
N SER A 120 9.32 5.31 -4.42
CA SER A 120 8.83 3.97 -4.76
C SER A 120 9.95 3.06 -5.28
N ILE A 121 10.10 1.90 -4.65
CA ILE A 121 11.01 0.83 -5.11
C ILE A 121 10.17 -0.28 -5.76
N PRO A 122 10.47 -0.70 -7.01
CA PRO A 122 9.74 -1.77 -7.66
C PRO A 122 9.87 -3.11 -6.93
N VAL A 123 8.77 -3.88 -6.91
CA VAL A 123 8.77 -5.28 -6.46
C VAL A 123 8.62 -6.17 -7.69
N SER A 124 9.52 -7.15 -7.83
CA SER A 124 9.46 -8.11 -8.93
C SER A 124 8.28 -9.08 -8.76
N PRO A 125 7.48 -9.34 -9.81
CA PRO A 125 7.63 -8.82 -11.17
C PRO A 125 7.02 -7.42 -11.36
N SER A 126 7.72 -6.56 -12.11
CA SER A 126 7.18 -5.27 -12.55
C SER A 126 7.72 -4.91 -13.94
N ASP A 127 6.86 -4.38 -14.79
CA ASP A 127 7.21 -3.92 -16.14
C ASP A 127 8.10 -2.67 -16.12
N ALA A 128 8.18 -2.00 -14.97
CA ALA A 128 9.04 -0.84 -14.77
C ALA A 128 10.50 -1.21 -14.48
N ILE A 129 10.80 -2.49 -14.32
CA ILE A 129 12.16 -3.01 -14.20
C ILE A 129 12.70 -3.13 -15.63
N THR A 130 13.54 -2.17 -16.02
CA THR A 130 14.24 -2.17 -17.32
C THR A 130 15.72 -2.46 -17.09
N ALA A 131 16.46 -2.78 -18.15
CA ALA A 131 17.92 -2.91 -18.08
C ALA A 131 18.63 -1.63 -17.62
N GLU A 132 17.94 -0.49 -17.67
CA GLU A 132 18.45 0.84 -17.25
C GLU A 132 18.04 1.19 -15.82
N ASN A 133 17.09 0.46 -15.23
CA ASN A 133 16.57 0.66 -13.88
C ASN A 133 16.50 -0.69 -13.15
N GLU A 134 17.68 -1.24 -12.87
CA GLU A 134 17.86 -2.56 -12.28
C GLU A 134 17.56 -2.61 -10.78
N ASP A 135 17.32 -1.48 -10.13
CA ASP A 135 17.16 -1.43 -8.68
C ASP A 135 15.72 -1.79 -8.27
N HIS A 136 15.54 -3.04 -7.83
CA HIS A 136 14.25 -3.60 -7.43
C HIS A 136 14.47 -4.72 -6.41
N VAL A 137 13.37 -5.14 -5.76
CA VAL A 137 13.42 -6.20 -4.76
C VAL A 137 12.57 -7.40 -5.12
N HIS A 138 12.96 -8.57 -4.61
CA HIS A 138 12.23 -9.81 -4.77
C HIS A 138 11.66 -10.29 -3.43
N SER A 139 10.42 -10.78 -3.46
CA SER A 139 9.88 -11.57 -2.36
C SER A 139 10.08 -13.07 -2.61
N SER A 140 10.00 -13.85 -1.54
CA SER A 140 9.87 -15.30 -1.59
C SER A 140 8.59 -15.74 -0.84
N PRO A 141 7.74 -16.59 -1.45
CA PRO A 141 7.69 -16.89 -2.87
C PRO A 141 7.52 -15.64 -3.73
N ARG A 142 7.67 -15.80 -5.06
CA ARG A 142 7.55 -14.71 -6.03
C ARG A 142 6.27 -13.92 -5.83
N TRP A 143 6.38 -12.59 -5.87
CA TRP A 143 5.24 -11.70 -5.69
C TRP A 143 4.20 -11.95 -6.78
N SER A 144 2.92 -12.03 -6.39
CA SER A 144 1.85 -12.48 -7.29
C SER A 144 1.22 -11.35 -8.13
N ARG A 145 1.51 -10.09 -7.82
CA ARG A 145 0.91 -8.92 -8.47
C ARG A 145 1.96 -8.18 -9.29
N GLU A 146 1.64 -7.89 -10.53
CA GLU A 146 2.47 -7.00 -11.35
C GLU A 146 2.37 -5.55 -10.86
N ASN A 147 3.39 -4.77 -11.18
CA ASN A 147 3.42 -3.32 -10.93
C ASN A 147 3.18 -2.97 -9.45
N ALA A 148 3.77 -3.77 -8.57
CA ALA A 148 3.83 -3.54 -7.15
C ALA A 148 5.06 -2.69 -6.78
N TRP A 149 4.88 -1.82 -5.81
CA TRP A 149 5.86 -0.83 -5.37
C TRP A 149 5.88 -0.76 -3.86
N ILE A 150 7.08 -0.76 -3.27
CA ILE A 150 7.29 -0.44 -1.86
C ILE A 150 7.45 1.06 -1.75
N ILE A 151 6.69 1.69 -0.86
CA ILE A 151 6.93 3.07 -0.47
C ILE A 151 8.12 3.05 0.50
N ALA A 152 9.27 3.52 0.03
CA ALA A 152 10.56 3.55 0.73
C ALA A 152 10.58 4.63 1.82
N TRP A 153 9.71 4.46 2.81
CA TRP A 153 9.60 5.31 3.99
C TRP A 153 9.09 4.49 5.17
N VAL A 154 10.00 4.14 6.08
CA VAL A 154 9.65 3.45 7.32
C VAL A 154 8.86 4.40 8.21
N PHE A 155 7.64 4.02 8.59
CA PHE A 155 6.86 4.73 9.60
C PHE A 155 6.32 3.78 10.66
N VAL A 156 5.91 4.37 11.78
CA VAL A 156 5.35 3.62 12.91
C VAL A 156 3.82 3.57 12.80
N THR A 157 3.26 2.36 12.76
CA THR A 157 1.82 2.12 12.83
C THR A 157 1.43 1.50 14.18
N ARG A 158 0.25 1.84 14.67
CA ARG A 158 -0.42 1.18 15.81
C ARG A 158 -1.63 0.35 15.37
N ARG A 159 -1.87 0.24 14.06
CA ARG A 159 -2.97 -0.60 13.56
C ARG A 159 -2.64 -2.07 13.77
N PRO A 160 -3.64 -2.91 14.07
CA PRO A 160 -3.43 -4.35 14.15
C PRO A 160 -3.04 -4.92 12.78
N LEU A 161 -2.11 -5.86 12.78
CA LEU A 161 -1.85 -6.72 11.64
C LEU A 161 -3.05 -7.66 11.46
N ILE A 162 -3.56 -7.80 10.24
CA ILE A 162 -4.76 -8.58 9.95
C ILE A 162 -4.40 -10.07 9.81
N ARG A 163 -3.52 -10.39 8.86
CA ARG A 163 -3.04 -11.74 8.57
C ARG A 163 -1.73 -11.67 7.80
N ARG A 164 -0.92 -12.74 7.85
CA ARG A 164 0.23 -12.88 6.95
C ARG A 164 -0.24 -12.92 5.50
N MET A 165 0.51 -12.27 4.62
CA MET A 165 0.25 -12.34 3.19
C MET A 165 0.66 -13.73 2.69
N GLN A 166 -0.21 -14.30 1.89
CA GLN A 166 -0.08 -15.64 1.35
C GLN A 166 0.18 -15.55 -0.15
N ALA A 167 1.10 -16.36 -0.66
CA ALA A 167 1.33 -16.49 -2.08
C ALA A 167 0.09 -17.09 -2.76
N LYS A 168 -0.07 -16.84 -4.05
CA LYS A 168 -1.17 -17.43 -4.82
C LYS A 168 -1.05 -18.95 -4.72
N ARG A 169 -2.12 -19.62 -4.29
CA ARG A 169 -2.13 -21.06 -4.09
C ARG A 169 -1.93 -21.76 -5.43
N GLU A 170 -0.89 -22.59 -5.51
CA GLU A 170 -0.70 -23.53 -6.62
C GLU A 170 -1.48 -24.82 -6.34
N ALA A 171 -2.03 -25.46 -7.38
CA ALA A 171 -2.79 -26.69 -7.24
C ALA A 171 -1.94 -27.79 -6.57
N GLY A 172 -2.46 -28.40 -5.51
CA GLY A 172 -1.78 -29.47 -4.78
C GLY A 172 -0.70 -29.03 -3.78
N ARG A 173 -0.44 -27.72 -3.61
CA ARG A 173 0.51 -27.21 -2.60
C ARG A 173 -0.18 -26.32 -1.56
N PRO A 174 0.25 -26.38 -0.28
CA PRO A 174 -0.13 -25.38 0.72
C PRO A 174 0.29 -23.98 0.26
N SER A 175 -0.49 -22.96 0.63
CA SER A 175 -0.08 -21.57 0.37
C SER A 175 1.03 -21.18 1.34
N GLU A 176 2.16 -20.76 0.79
CA GLU A 176 3.30 -20.27 1.55
C GLU A 176 3.14 -18.79 1.91
N ASN A 177 3.73 -18.37 3.03
CA ASN A 177 3.74 -16.96 3.41
C ASN A 177 4.73 -16.19 2.54
N VAL A 178 4.35 -15.01 2.10
CA VAL A 178 5.23 -14.10 1.38
C VAL A 178 6.10 -13.36 2.38
N PHE A 179 7.41 -13.32 2.14
CA PHE A 179 8.39 -12.57 2.92
C PHE A 179 9.45 -11.95 2.01
N PHE A 180 10.16 -10.97 2.54
CA PHE A 180 11.42 -10.46 2.01
C PHE A 180 12.55 -10.98 2.90
N SER A 181 13.68 -11.41 2.31
CA SER A 181 14.81 -11.89 3.11
C SER A 181 15.35 -10.79 4.03
N GLU A 182 16.13 -11.18 5.04
CA GLU A 182 16.80 -10.23 5.93
C GLU A 182 17.69 -9.26 5.16
N SER A 183 18.49 -9.77 4.21
CA SER A 183 19.29 -8.97 3.27
C SER A 183 18.45 -7.96 2.47
N THR A 184 17.26 -8.36 2.03
CA THR A 184 16.33 -7.45 1.34
C THR A 184 15.78 -6.39 2.29
N ALA A 185 15.43 -6.77 3.52
CA ALA A 185 14.89 -5.85 4.51
C ALA A 185 15.94 -4.82 4.96
N GLU A 186 17.19 -5.24 5.14
CA GLU A 186 18.34 -4.35 5.40
C GLU A 186 18.58 -3.39 4.23
N TYR A 187 18.54 -3.88 2.99
CA TYR A 187 18.61 -3.04 1.80
C TYR A 187 17.47 -2.01 1.79
N LEU A 188 16.24 -2.42 2.09
CA LEU A 188 15.09 -1.51 2.13
C LEU A 188 15.25 -0.43 3.21
N ASP A 189 15.77 -0.78 4.39
CA ASP A 189 16.04 0.19 5.45
C ASP A 189 17.11 1.21 5.01
N ALA A 190 18.22 0.73 4.44
CA ALA A 190 19.26 1.57 3.88
C ALA A 190 18.73 2.49 2.76
N ALA A 191 17.89 1.97 1.87
CA ALA A 191 17.26 2.75 0.80
C ALA A 191 16.32 3.83 1.37
N CYS A 192 15.52 3.52 2.39
CA CYS A 192 14.68 4.49 3.09
C CYS A 192 15.52 5.62 3.70
N MET A 193 16.63 5.29 4.37
CA MET A 193 17.54 6.27 4.97
C MET A 193 18.23 7.15 3.91
N LYS A 194 18.68 6.54 2.81
CA LYS A 194 19.31 7.23 1.68
C LYS A 194 18.34 8.23 1.05
N LEU A 195 17.15 7.78 0.64
CA LEU A 195 16.13 8.63 0.01
C LEU A 195 15.70 9.77 0.94
N ARG A 196 15.54 9.48 2.24
CA ARG A 196 15.28 10.52 3.24
C ARG A 196 16.38 11.56 3.30
N THR A 197 17.64 11.14 3.34
CA THR A 197 18.79 12.06 3.40
C THR A 197 18.87 12.93 2.15
N GLU A 198 18.73 12.32 0.97
CA GLU A 198 18.70 13.02 -0.31
C GLU A 198 17.54 14.01 -0.39
N TRP A 199 16.34 13.61 0.02
CA TRP A 199 15.18 14.48 0.07
C TRP A 199 15.41 15.69 0.96
N MET A 200 15.93 15.50 2.18
CA MET A 200 16.24 16.60 3.10
C MET A 200 17.30 17.53 2.50
N ALA A 201 18.30 17.01 1.80
CA ALA A 201 19.29 17.82 1.10
C ALA A 201 18.66 18.63 -0.04
N LYS A 202 17.79 18.01 -0.86
CA LYS A 202 17.06 18.69 -1.94
C LYS A 202 16.17 19.81 -1.41
N CYS A 203 15.41 19.58 -0.32
CA CYS A 203 14.56 20.61 0.29
C CYS A 203 15.34 21.75 0.95
N ARG A 204 16.56 21.50 1.46
CA ARG A 204 17.43 22.59 1.94
C ARG A 204 17.96 23.43 0.79
N LYS A 205 18.32 22.80 -0.33
CA LYS A 205 18.80 23.47 -1.54
C LYS A 205 17.71 24.26 -2.26
N ASP A 206 16.49 23.72 -2.31
CA ASP A 206 15.30 24.38 -2.85
C ASP A 206 14.17 24.35 -1.79
N PRO A 207 14.03 25.43 -0.99
CA PRO A 207 12.98 25.53 0.03
C PRO A 207 11.55 25.40 -0.50
N SER A 208 11.32 25.66 -1.79
CA SER A 208 9.99 25.54 -2.41
C SER A 208 9.63 24.11 -2.81
N LEU A 209 10.62 23.21 -2.89
CA LEU A 209 10.49 21.87 -3.46
C LEU A 209 9.39 21.06 -2.79
N ALA A 210 9.47 20.94 -1.46
CA ALA A 210 8.52 20.15 -0.67
C ALA A 210 7.09 20.67 -0.85
N GLY A 211 6.92 22.00 -0.92
CA GLY A 211 5.63 22.61 -1.13
C GLY A 211 5.04 22.35 -2.50
N ARG A 212 5.85 22.42 -3.57
CA ARG A 212 5.43 22.06 -4.92
C ARG A 212 4.98 20.59 -4.99
N TYR A 213 5.72 19.68 -4.37
CA TYR A 213 5.40 18.25 -4.35
C TYR A 213 4.15 17.96 -3.49
N ALA A 214 4.00 18.62 -2.35
CA ALA A 214 2.82 18.50 -1.50
C ALA A 214 1.57 18.97 -2.23
N LYS A 215 1.64 20.13 -2.90
CA LYS A 215 0.54 20.64 -3.73
C LYS A 215 0.16 19.67 -4.84
N GLU A 216 1.14 19.20 -5.62
CA GLU A 216 0.93 18.21 -6.69
C GLU A 216 0.26 16.94 -6.16
N PHE A 217 0.75 16.40 -5.04
CA PHE A 217 0.18 15.23 -4.39
C PHE A 217 -1.27 15.45 -3.93
N HIS A 218 -1.56 16.58 -3.31
CA HIS A 218 -2.91 16.93 -2.84
C HIS A 218 -3.89 17.13 -4.01
N ASP A 219 -3.47 17.81 -5.07
CA ASP A 219 -4.30 18.05 -6.25
C ASP A 219 -4.61 16.74 -6.97
N HIS A 220 -3.60 15.88 -7.16
CA HIS A 220 -3.79 14.52 -7.67
C HIS A 220 -4.81 13.77 -6.82
N ARG A 221 -4.65 13.75 -5.49
CA ARG A 221 -5.62 13.09 -4.60
C ARG A 221 -7.06 13.58 -4.76
N LYS A 222 -7.29 14.87 -5.00
CA LYS A 222 -8.64 15.42 -5.22
C LYS A 222 -9.26 14.89 -6.50
N VAL A 223 -8.50 14.89 -7.60
CA VAL A 223 -8.94 14.34 -8.90
C VAL A 223 -9.33 12.87 -8.75
N PHE A 224 -8.48 12.09 -8.07
CA PHE A 224 -8.71 10.66 -7.84
C PHE A 224 -9.90 10.37 -6.92
N ALA A 225 -10.10 11.20 -5.89
CA ALA A 225 -11.27 11.08 -5.03
C ALA A 225 -12.56 11.39 -5.81
N ALA A 226 -12.55 12.42 -6.66
CA ALA A 226 -13.68 12.81 -7.50
C ALA A 226 -14.02 11.74 -8.55
N ALA A 227 -13.04 11.18 -9.25
CA ALA A 227 -13.24 10.10 -10.20
C ALA A 227 -13.83 8.85 -9.53
N GLY A 228 -13.33 8.48 -8.34
CA GLY A 228 -13.88 7.37 -7.57
C GLY A 228 -15.30 7.58 -7.06
N ALA A 229 -15.69 8.82 -6.75
CA ALA A 229 -17.06 9.16 -6.35
C ALA A 229 -18.02 9.20 -7.56
N SER A 230 -17.56 9.68 -8.71
CA SER A 230 -18.32 9.72 -9.97
C SER A 230 -18.72 8.32 -10.45
N ASN A 231 -17.81 7.33 -10.34
CA ASN A 231 -18.11 5.95 -10.71
C ASN A 231 -19.18 5.30 -9.82
N TYR A 232 -19.30 5.72 -8.54
CA TYR A 232 -20.39 5.28 -7.66
C TYR A 232 -21.73 5.94 -8.02
N SER A 233 -21.72 7.20 -8.48
CA SER A 233 -22.94 7.89 -8.92
C SER A 233 -23.55 7.27 -10.18
N LEU A 234 -22.73 6.74 -11.09
CA LEU A 234 -23.21 6.03 -12.28
C LEU A 234 -23.71 4.61 -11.95
N ALA A 235 -23.04 3.90 -11.04
CA ALA A 235 -23.49 2.58 -10.59
C ALA A 235 -24.86 2.63 -9.86
N THR A 236 -25.12 3.70 -9.11
CA THR A 236 -26.39 3.88 -8.38
C THR A 236 -27.55 4.28 -9.31
N GLN A 237 -27.27 4.98 -10.42
CA GLN A 237 -28.29 5.29 -11.43
C GLN A 237 -28.63 4.09 -12.33
N ALA A 238 -27.69 3.15 -12.52
CA ALA A 238 -27.94 1.92 -13.28
C ALA A 238 -28.83 0.92 -12.50
N THR A 239 -28.76 0.89 -11.17
CA THR A 239 -29.61 0.00 -10.33
C THR A 239 -31.02 0.54 -10.04
N CYS A 240 -31.29 1.83 -10.28
CA CYS A 240 -32.61 2.41 -10.05
C CYS A 240 -33.55 2.38 -11.27
N ARG A 241 -33.16 1.75 -12.39
CA ARG A 241 -33.99 1.71 -13.62
C ARG A 241 -34.64 0.37 -13.95
N THR A 242 -34.56 -0.64 -13.08
CA THR A 242 -35.23 -1.93 -13.29
C THR A 242 -36.07 -2.32 -12.10
N MET A 243 -37.36 -1.97 -12.15
CA MET A 243 -38.49 -2.91 -12.11
C MET A 243 -39.82 -2.12 -11.97
N ARG A 244 -40.39 -1.70 -13.11
CA ARG A 244 -41.85 -1.55 -13.20
C ARG A 244 -42.44 -2.95 -13.28
N HIS A 245 -42.75 -3.56 -12.13
CA HIS A 245 -43.60 -4.75 -12.11
C HIS A 245 -45.04 -4.32 -12.40
N SER A 246 -45.50 -4.70 -13.59
CA SER A 246 -46.90 -4.70 -13.98
C SER A 246 -47.70 -5.53 -12.99
N ALA A 247 -48.71 -4.91 -12.37
CA ALA A 247 -49.61 -5.57 -11.43
C ALA A 247 -50.50 -6.58 -12.17
N TYR A 248 -50.19 -7.87 -12.02
CA TYR A 248 -51.04 -8.97 -12.45
C TYR A 248 -52.24 -9.09 -11.49
N LYS A 249 -53.46 -8.88 -12.01
CA LYS A 249 -54.71 -9.11 -11.29
C LYS A 249 -55.14 -10.58 -11.46
N PRO A 250 -55.33 -11.36 -10.37
CA PRO A 250 -55.90 -12.69 -10.48
C PRO A 250 -57.44 -12.62 -10.55
N THR A 251 -58.00 -13.25 -11.59
CA THR A 251 -59.44 -13.43 -11.80
C THR A 251 -59.96 -14.53 -10.89
N ARG A 252 -60.99 -14.23 -10.09
CA ARG A 252 -61.63 -15.15 -9.13
C ARG A 252 -62.73 -15.94 -9.85
N GLN A 253 -62.53 -17.24 -10.04
CA GLN A 253 -63.60 -18.18 -10.42
C GLN A 253 -64.25 -18.72 -9.13
N ASN A 254 -65.56 -18.49 -8.97
CA ASN A 254 -66.37 -19.20 -7.98
C ASN A 254 -67.27 -20.21 -8.71
N ARG A 255 -67.13 -21.46 -8.27
CA ARG A 255 -67.89 -22.65 -8.63
C ARG A 255 -69.29 -22.58 -8.01
N THR A 256 -70.31 -22.88 -8.80
CA THR A 256 -71.67 -23.20 -8.37
C THR A 256 -71.77 -24.67 -7.96
N GLY A 257 -72.57 -24.96 -6.94
CA GLY A 257 -72.92 -26.31 -6.51
C GLY A 257 -74.05 -26.29 -5.48
N HIS A 258 -75.28 -26.48 -5.95
CA HIS A 258 -76.42 -27.05 -5.24
C HIS A 258 -77.05 -28.07 -6.19
#